data_AF-A0AAV5A4Z8-F1
#
_entry.id   AF-A0AAV5A4Z8-F1
#
_cell.length_a   1.000
_cell.length_b   1.000
_cell.length_c   1.000
_cell.angle_alpha   90.00
_cell.angle_beta   90.00
_cell.angle_gamma   90.00
#
_symmetry.space_group_name_H-M   'P 1'
#
loop_
_entity.id
_entity.type
_entity.pdbx_description
1 polymer ?
#
loop_
_entity_poly.entity_id
_entity_poly.type
_entity_poly.pdbx_seq_one_letter_code
_entity_poly.pdbx_strand_id
1 'polypeptide(L)'
;MNPSQIEVTGDDTSGRGSEPDQRRLSTVTLQLDHLPARKDIQPSYPRPPTKVDPNNPPWPAYRGYHEYSFAHATMGVRLPTILGKAINDAVETLNTLSEEDRIIDLSECIHRMGELMTDLSTNRKLRPIIDDGEGDIALWNKEIAKYFRGKDFMNAPWLFAEAYKYRRLHECFSISKHWKACRYKKLTSSQHYDVFRRQKCDTFARSGDAVFELSLRFAEPSISPTTTPNDQKLERDRLLFMELAQGLSSNHIYAYNFNPNSS
;
A
#
# COMPACT_ATOMS: atom_id res chain seq x y z
N MET A 1 70.27 36.25 -46.11
CA MET A 1 70.29 37.06 -47.35
C MET A 1 68.85 37.29 -47.76
N ASN A 2 68.41 38.54 -47.75
CA ASN A 2 67.17 38.99 -48.43
C ASN A 2 67.51 39.20 -49.91
N PRO A 3 66.54 39.16 -50.86
CA PRO A 3 65.66 40.32 -51.10
C PRO A 3 64.18 39.96 -51.37
N SER A 4 63.19 40.72 -50.87
CA SER A 4 62.53 41.91 -51.48
C SER A 4 61.81 41.61 -52.82
N GLN A 5 60.47 41.64 -52.90
CA GLN A 5 59.60 42.78 -53.35
C GLN A 5 59.36 42.78 -54.89
N ILE A 6 58.26 43.15 -55.55
CA ILE A 6 57.00 43.93 -55.36
C ILE A 6 56.10 43.67 -56.60
N GLU A 7 54.76 43.75 -56.49
CA GLU A 7 53.79 44.47 -57.38
C GLU A 7 52.34 44.14 -56.89
N VAL A 8 51.55 45.04 -56.27
CA VAL A 8 50.90 46.32 -56.67
C VAL A 8 49.50 46.12 -57.32
N THR A 9 48.49 46.20 -56.43
CA THR A 9 47.19 46.91 -56.47
C THR A 9 46.18 46.78 -57.63
N GLY A 10 44.89 46.65 -57.24
CA GLY A 10 43.73 47.16 -57.99
C GLY A 10 42.37 46.58 -57.56
N ASP A 11 41.61 47.33 -56.75
CA ASP A 11 40.13 47.28 -56.55
C ASP A 11 39.39 47.39 -57.91
N ASP A 12 38.12 47.00 -58.14
CA ASP A 12 36.94 47.02 -57.28
C ASP A 12 35.78 46.18 -57.88
N THR A 13 34.96 45.60 -57.00
CA THR A 13 33.52 45.21 -57.09
C THR A 13 32.88 44.55 -58.34
N SER A 14 32.34 43.33 -58.15
CA SER A 14 30.88 43.07 -58.02
C SER A 14 30.55 41.58 -58.18
N GLY A 15 29.84 40.98 -57.20
CA GLY A 15 29.16 39.70 -57.42
C GLY A 15 28.98 38.78 -56.21
N ARG A 16 27.75 38.79 -55.68
CA ARG A 16 26.99 37.64 -55.12
C ARG A 16 27.38 37.03 -53.76
N GLY A 17 26.35 36.92 -52.92
CA GLY A 17 26.06 35.69 -52.18
C GLY A 17 26.23 35.79 -50.67
N SER A 18 25.16 36.19 -49.99
CA SER A 18 24.99 36.14 -48.54
C SER A 18 24.64 34.73 -48.04
N GLU A 19 25.47 34.15 -47.16
CA GLU A 19 25.16 32.99 -46.29
C GLU A 19 25.39 33.37 -44.81
N PRO A 20 24.69 32.73 -43.85
CA PRO A 20 24.44 33.31 -42.54
C PRO A 20 25.54 33.05 -41.49
N ASP A 21 25.70 34.05 -40.63
CA ASP A 21 26.54 34.16 -39.45
C ASP A 21 26.38 32.97 -38.46
N GLN A 22 27.30 32.01 -38.49
CA GLN A 22 27.42 30.98 -37.45
C GLN A 22 28.13 31.59 -36.22
N ARG A 23 27.33 32.17 -35.32
CA ARG A 23 27.76 32.46 -33.95
C ARG A 23 28.14 31.16 -33.25
N ARG A 24 29.44 30.93 -33.12
CA ARG A 24 30.05 29.83 -32.38
C ARG A 24 29.58 29.92 -30.91
N LEU A 25 28.70 29.02 -30.48
CA LEU A 25 28.30 28.90 -29.08
C LEU A 25 29.55 28.54 -28.27
N SER A 26 30.00 29.46 -27.42
CA SER A 26 31.08 29.20 -26.48
C SER A 26 30.60 28.13 -25.49
N THR A 27 31.17 26.93 -25.57
CA THR A 27 30.97 25.89 -24.56
C THR A 27 31.43 26.44 -23.23
N VAL A 28 30.49 26.82 -22.37
CA VAL A 28 30.77 27.16 -20.98
C VAL A 28 31.04 25.85 -20.26
N THR A 29 32.31 25.45 -20.24
CA THR A 29 32.76 24.34 -19.40
C THR A 29 32.70 24.81 -17.95
N LEU A 30 31.70 24.35 -17.21
CA LEU A 30 31.57 24.61 -15.77
C LEU A 30 32.79 24.01 -15.06
N GLN A 31 33.67 24.87 -14.54
CA GLN A 31 34.80 24.46 -13.72
C GLN A 31 34.26 23.97 -12.37
N LEU A 32 34.32 22.65 -12.15
CA LEU A 32 33.79 21.96 -10.96
C LEU A 32 34.66 22.18 -9.71
N ASP A 33 35.80 22.86 -9.84
CA ASP A 33 36.81 23.04 -8.79
C ASP A 33 36.37 24.03 -7.69
N HIS A 34 35.25 24.74 -7.89
CA HIS A 34 34.69 25.69 -6.91
C HIS A 34 33.36 25.22 -6.30
N LEU A 35 32.93 23.98 -6.54
CA LEU A 35 31.78 23.45 -5.80
C LEU A 35 32.22 23.17 -4.34
N PRO A 36 31.48 23.68 -3.34
CA PRO A 36 31.71 23.24 -1.96
C PRO A 36 31.57 21.71 -1.92
N ALA A 37 32.53 21.05 -1.25
CA ALA A 37 32.49 19.61 -1.05
C ALA A 37 31.07 19.19 -0.64
N ARG A 38 30.48 18.24 -1.39
CA ARG A 38 29.12 17.76 -1.16
C ARG A 38 29.09 17.20 0.26
N LYS A 39 28.65 18.02 1.22
CA LYS A 39 28.42 17.56 2.58
C LYS A 39 27.29 16.56 2.47
N ASP A 40 27.56 15.30 2.81
CA ASP A 40 26.50 14.32 3.03
C ASP A 40 25.69 14.82 4.21
N ILE A 41 24.65 15.60 3.94
CA ILE A 41 23.72 16.07 4.95
C ILE A 41 22.96 14.83 5.40
N GLN A 42 23.47 14.18 6.44
CA GLN A 42 22.74 13.12 7.11
C GLN A 42 21.49 13.75 7.73
N PRO A 43 20.29 13.31 7.33
CA PRO A 43 19.07 13.84 7.91
C PRO A 43 19.08 13.59 9.43
N SER A 44 18.97 14.67 10.21
CA SER A 44 18.81 14.58 11.66
C SER A 44 17.39 14.11 11.98
N TYR A 45 17.29 13.02 12.75
CA TYR A 45 16.02 12.45 13.20
C TYR A 45 15.87 12.63 14.71
N PRO A 46 14.65 12.81 15.23
CA PRO A 46 13.36 12.91 14.52
C PRO A 46 13.15 14.24 13.79
N ARG A 47 12.41 14.26 12.68
CA ARG A 47 12.02 15.50 12.01
C ARG A 47 11.11 16.36 12.91
N PRO A 48 11.28 17.70 12.93
CA PRO A 48 10.43 18.57 13.72
C PRO A 48 8.98 18.51 13.22
N PRO A 49 7.95 18.69 14.08
CA PRO A 49 6.54 18.55 13.74
C PRO A 49 6.09 19.37 12.51
N THR A 50 6.70 20.53 12.29
CA THR A 50 6.43 21.42 11.14
C THR A 50 6.94 20.89 9.79
N LYS A 51 7.81 19.88 9.78
CA LYS A 51 8.36 19.24 8.57
C LYS A 51 7.89 17.79 8.38
N VAL A 52 6.89 17.36 9.16
CA VAL A 52 6.30 16.02 9.04
C VAL A 52 5.22 16.07 7.95
N ASP A 53 5.42 15.29 6.89
CA ASP A 53 4.46 15.12 5.81
C ASP A 53 4.14 13.63 5.63
N PRO A 54 3.01 13.26 4.99
CA PRO A 54 2.69 11.86 4.68
C PRO A 54 3.79 11.14 3.88
N ASN A 55 4.52 11.88 3.03
CA ASN A 55 5.68 11.35 2.34
C ASN A 55 6.95 11.31 3.20
N ASN A 56 7.06 12.13 4.25
CA ASN A 56 8.26 12.30 5.07
C ASN A 56 7.90 12.25 6.56
N PRO A 57 7.64 11.06 7.14
CA PRO A 57 7.27 10.92 8.56
C PRO A 57 8.39 11.35 9.51
N PRO A 58 8.20 11.45 10.85
CA PRO A 58 9.26 11.87 11.77
C PRO A 58 10.54 11.03 11.67
N TRP A 59 10.37 9.75 11.33
CA TRP A 59 11.42 8.77 11.04
C TRP A 59 11.46 8.43 9.55
N PRO A 60 12.54 7.79 9.04
CA PRO A 60 12.55 7.28 7.68
C PRO A 60 11.37 6.35 7.43
N ALA A 61 10.61 6.60 6.36
CA ALA A 61 9.56 5.66 5.95
C ALA A 61 10.19 4.43 5.29
N TYR A 62 9.67 3.25 5.61
CA TYR A 62 9.92 2.08 4.79
C TYR A 62 9.31 2.26 3.40
N ARG A 63 10.08 1.94 2.37
CA ARG A 63 9.70 2.08 0.96
C ARG A 63 10.07 0.81 0.21
N GLY A 64 9.42 0.60 -0.93
CA GLY A 64 9.56 -0.61 -1.74
C GLY A 64 10.93 -0.76 -2.39
N TYR A 65 11.76 0.28 -2.52
CA TYR A 65 13.12 0.12 -3.09
C TYR A 65 14.16 -0.45 -2.12
N HIS A 66 13.86 -0.56 -0.83
CA HIS A 66 14.81 -1.13 0.14
C HIS A 66 14.77 -2.66 0.04
N GLU A 67 15.67 -3.26 -0.75
CA GLU A 67 15.68 -4.69 -1.11
C GLU A 67 15.60 -5.64 0.09
N TYR A 68 16.32 -5.33 1.18
CA TYR A 68 16.34 -6.15 2.41
C TYR A 68 15.20 -5.84 3.38
N SER A 69 14.28 -4.93 3.02
CA SER A 69 13.15 -4.58 3.87
C SER A 69 11.94 -5.48 3.61
N PHE A 70 11.15 -5.73 4.65
CA PHE A 70 9.85 -6.39 4.52
C PHE A 70 8.89 -5.63 3.60
N ALA A 71 9.08 -4.32 3.46
CA ALA A 71 8.30 -3.48 2.55
C ALA A 71 8.55 -3.86 1.08
N HIS A 72 9.80 -4.14 0.67
CA HIS A 72 10.11 -4.58 -0.69
C HIS A 72 9.44 -5.92 -1.01
N ALA A 73 9.60 -6.91 -0.13
CA ALA A 73 8.94 -8.21 -0.28
C ALA A 73 7.40 -8.09 -0.30
N THR A 74 6.84 -7.21 0.53
CA THR A 74 5.39 -6.99 0.55
C THR A 74 4.92 -6.35 -0.74
N MET A 75 5.54 -5.26 -1.17
CA MET A 75 5.15 -4.51 -2.37
C MET A 75 5.34 -5.32 -3.65
N GLY A 76 6.44 -6.05 -3.79
CA GLY A 76 6.78 -6.80 -5.00
C GLY A 76 6.09 -8.16 -5.12
N VAL A 77 5.93 -8.89 -4.01
CA VAL A 77 5.43 -10.28 -4.05
C VAL A 77 4.04 -10.39 -3.42
N ARG A 78 3.87 -9.89 -2.19
CA ARG A 78 2.64 -10.15 -1.42
C ARG A 78 1.43 -9.40 -1.97
N LEU A 79 1.57 -8.12 -2.33
CA LEU A 79 0.44 -7.35 -2.84
C LEU A 79 -0.10 -7.93 -4.16
N PRO A 80 0.73 -8.26 -5.18
CA PRO A 80 0.24 -8.91 -6.39
C PRO A 80 -0.39 -10.28 -6.11
N THR A 81 0.18 -11.08 -5.19
CA THR A 81 -0.38 -12.38 -4.81
C THR A 81 -1.78 -12.23 -4.19
N ILE A 82 -1.99 -11.24 -3.32
CA ILE A 82 -3.30 -10.96 -2.70
C ILE A 82 -4.31 -10.54 -3.77
N LEU A 83 -3.92 -9.69 -4.72
CA LEU A 83 -4.80 -9.29 -5.83
C LEU A 83 -5.14 -10.47 -6.74
N GLY A 84 -4.17 -11.33 -7.06
CA GLY A 84 -4.41 -12.52 -7.88
C GLY A 84 -5.42 -13.46 -7.23
N LYS A 85 -5.32 -13.69 -5.92
CA LYS A 85 -6.33 -14.46 -5.17
C LYS A 85 -7.70 -13.80 -5.22
N ALA A 86 -7.76 -12.48 -5.00
CA ALA A 86 -9.00 -11.72 -5.07
C ALA A 86 -9.65 -11.76 -6.47
N ILE A 87 -8.87 -11.73 -7.55
CA ILE A 87 -9.36 -11.90 -8.93
C ILE A 87 -9.96 -13.30 -9.10
N ASN A 88 -9.26 -14.34 -8.64
CA ASN A 88 -9.75 -15.72 -8.74
C ASN A 88 -11.08 -15.91 -8.00
N ASP A 89 -11.22 -15.35 -6.79
CA ASP A 89 -12.46 -15.40 -6.01
C ASP A 89 -13.62 -14.67 -6.73
N ALA A 90 -13.31 -13.56 -7.41
CA ALA A 90 -14.28 -12.83 -8.23
C ALA A 90 -14.72 -13.63 -9.46
N VAL A 91 -13.79 -14.33 -10.13
CA VAL A 91 -14.10 -15.23 -11.27
C VAL A 91 -14.96 -16.41 -10.83
N GLU A 92 -14.68 -17.01 -9.67
CA GLU A 92 -15.52 -18.10 -9.16
C GLU A 92 -16.92 -17.59 -8.77
N THR A 93 -17.03 -16.34 -8.28
CA THR A 93 -18.33 -15.69 -8.08
C THR A 93 -19.07 -15.50 -9.41
N LEU A 94 -18.36 -15.07 -10.46
CA LEU A 94 -18.92 -14.89 -11.80
C LEU A 94 -19.57 -16.18 -12.32
N ASN A 95 -18.91 -17.32 -12.12
CA ASN A 95 -19.41 -18.64 -12.55
C ASN A 95 -20.66 -19.11 -11.81
N THR A 96 -20.97 -18.51 -10.65
CA THR A 96 -22.17 -18.84 -9.85
C THR A 96 -23.39 -18.00 -10.27
N LEU A 97 -23.17 -16.89 -10.99
CA LEU A 97 -24.24 -15.97 -11.38
C LEU A 97 -24.96 -16.46 -12.63
N SER A 98 -26.26 -16.20 -12.69
CA SER A 98 -27.11 -16.51 -13.85
C SER A 98 -27.69 -15.27 -14.53
N GLU A 99 -27.62 -14.10 -13.88
CA GLU A 99 -28.13 -12.82 -14.42
C GLU A 99 -27.09 -12.19 -15.36
N GLU A 100 -27.40 -12.04 -16.64
CA GLU A 100 -26.50 -11.53 -17.69
C GLU A 100 -25.95 -10.13 -17.36
N ASP A 101 -26.81 -9.20 -16.94
CA ASP A 101 -26.41 -7.83 -16.59
C ASP A 101 -25.37 -7.79 -15.45
N ARG A 102 -25.50 -8.68 -14.45
CA ARG A 102 -24.53 -8.77 -13.34
C ARG A 102 -23.23 -9.42 -13.76
N ILE A 103 -23.29 -10.37 -14.69
CA ILE A 103 -22.11 -11.05 -15.25
C ILE A 103 -21.28 -10.04 -16.05
N ILE A 104 -21.91 -9.24 -16.91
CA ILE A 104 -21.22 -8.20 -17.69
C ILE A 104 -20.60 -7.15 -16.77
N ASP A 105 -21.32 -6.71 -15.75
CA ASP A 105 -20.79 -5.70 -14.82
C ASP A 105 -19.65 -6.25 -13.95
N LEU A 106 -19.72 -7.52 -13.51
CA LEU A 106 -18.65 -8.16 -12.75
C LEU A 106 -17.42 -8.47 -13.61
N SER A 107 -17.60 -8.87 -14.87
CA SER A 107 -16.48 -9.11 -15.79
C SER A 107 -15.69 -7.82 -16.06
N GLU A 108 -16.39 -6.69 -16.19
CA GLU A 108 -15.77 -5.36 -16.30
C GLU A 108 -15.03 -4.97 -15.00
N CYS A 109 -15.54 -5.36 -13.83
CA CYS A 109 -14.81 -5.17 -12.56
C CYS A 109 -13.51 -5.99 -12.53
N ILE A 110 -13.57 -7.26 -12.97
CA ILE A 110 -12.42 -8.16 -13.05
C ILE A 110 -11.36 -7.60 -14.02
N HIS A 111 -11.77 -7.04 -15.16
CA HIS A 111 -10.86 -6.38 -16.09
C HIS A 111 -10.09 -5.24 -15.43
N ARG A 112 -10.80 -4.34 -14.73
CA ARG A 112 -10.20 -3.22 -13.98
C ARG A 112 -9.27 -3.68 -12.86
N MET A 113 -9.57 -4.81 -12.20
CA MET A 113 -8.65 -5.43 -11.23
C MET A 113 -7.38 -5.98 -11.90
N GLY A 114 -7.51 -6.56 -13.09
CA GLY A 114 -6.39 -6.98 -13.92
C GLY A 114 -5.48 -5.82 -14.30
N GLU A 115 -6.04 -4.69 -14.71
CA GLU A 115 -5.26 -3.46 -14.97
C GLU A 115 -4.50 -2.99 -13.73
N LEU A 116 -5.14 -3.02 -12.55
CA LEU A 116 -4.49 -2.69 -11.28
C LEU A 116 -3.32 -3.64 -10.96
N MET A 117 -3.44 -4.93 -11.29
CA MET A 117 -2.36 -5.90 -11.14
C MET A 117 -1.19 -5.61 -12.09
N THR A 118 -1.48 -5.22 -13.33
CA THR A 118 -0.46 -4.78 -14.29
C THR A 118 0.22 -3.49 -13.83
N ASP A 119 -0.53 -2.53 -13.29
CA ASP A 119 -0.01 -1.27 -12.76
C ASP A 119 0.99 -1.49 -11.62
N LEU A 120 0.70 -2.45 -10.73
CA LEU A 120 1.58 -2.82 -9.64
C LEU A 120 2.86 -3.52 -10.15
N SER A 121 2.70 -4.48 -11.06
CA SER A 121 3.83 -5.27 -11.59
C SER A 121 4.79 -4.44 -12.45
N THR A 122 4.26 -3.48 -13.21
CA THR A 122 5.05 -2.56 -14.05
C THR A 122 5.56 -1.33 -13.31
N ASN A 123 5.24 -1.23 -12.00
CA ASN A 123 5.55 -0.09 -11.14
C ASN A 123 5.14 1.25 -11.80
N ARG A 124 3.90 1.33 -12.28
CA ARG A 124 3.36 2.56 -12.86
C ARG A 124 3.25 3.67 -11.82
N LYS A 125 3.27 4.90 -12.31
CA LYS A 125 3.04 6.11 -11.52
C LYS A 125 1.65 6.09 -10.89
N LEU A 126 1.56 6.59 -9.66
CA LEU A 126 0.31 6.76 -8.94
C LEU A 126 -0.59 7.76 -9.68
N ARG A 127 -1.70 7.25 -10.23
CA ARG A 127 -2.73 8.07 -10.87
C ARG A 127 -3.69 8.66 -9.84
N PRO A 128 -4.39 9.76 -10.16
CA PRO A 128 -5.56 10.16 -9.38
C PRO A 128 -6.65 9.09 -9.39
N ILE A 129 -7.43 9.05 -8.32
CA ILE A 129 -8.60 8.19 -8.17
C ILE A 129 -9.73 8.79 -9.01
N ILE A 130 -10.41 7.94 -9.80
CA ILE A 130 -11.58 8.36 -10.59
C ILE A 130 -12.72 8.66 -9.63
N ASP A 131 -13.52 9.69 -9.96
CA ASP A 131 -14.66 10.06 -9.14
C ASP A 131 -15.74 8.95 -9.15
N ASP A 132 -15.84 8.20 -8.05
CA ASP A 132 -16.86 7.19 -7.79
C ASP A 132 -18.05 7.72 -6.96
N GLY A 133 -18.07 9.03 -6.65
CA GLY A 133 -19.14 9.69 -5.88
C GLY A 133 -19.08 9.45 -4.37
N GLU A 134 -17.97 8.92 -3.85
CA GLU A 134 -17.66 8.84 -2.42
C GLU A 134 -16.97 10.13 -1.91
N GLY A 135 -17.22 10.48 -0.64
CA GLY A 135 -16.72 11.73 -0.06
C GLY A 135 -15.21 11.79 0.20
N ASP A 136 -14.52 10.65 0.13
CA ASP A 136 -13.09 10.52 0.45
C ASP A 136 -12.16 10.86 -0.74
N ILE A 137 -12.70 10.93 -1.96
CA ILE A 137 -11.94 11.10 -3.20
C ILE A 137 -11.21 12.43 -3.24
N ALA A 138 -11.88 13.51 -2.82
CA ALA A 138 -11.29 14.84 -2.81
C ALA A 138 -10.06 14.89 -1.88
N LEU A 139 -10.11 14.17 -0.76
CA LEU A 139 -8.98 14.05 0.16
C LEU A 139 -7.84 13.25 -0.47
N TRP A 140 -8.14 12.08 -1.05
CA TRP A 140 -7.13 11.26 -1.73
C TRP A 140 -6.45 11.98 -2.87
N ASN A 141 -7.22 12.61 -3.77
CA ASN A 141 -6.68 13.32 -4.92
C ASN A 141 -5.86 14.55 -4.50
N LYS A 142 -6.25 15.23 -3.41
CA LYS A 142 -5.45 16.30 -2.82
C LYS A 142 -4.11 15.79 -2.30
N GLU A 143 -4.09 14.69 -1.56
CA GLU A 143 -2.85 14.10 -1.01
C GLU A 143 -1.92 13.57 -2.12
N ILE A 144 -2.48 12.87 -3.11
CA ILE A 144 -1.74 12.39 -4.29
C ILE A 144 -1.13 13.57 -5.05
N ALA A 145 -1.93 14.62 -5.30
CA ALA A 145 -1.48 15.80 -6.01
C ALA A 145 -0.48 16.64 -5.19
N LYS A 146 -0.52 16.61 -3.86
CA LYS A 146 0.40 17.41 -3.04
C LYS A 146 1.73 16.71 -2.83
N TYR A 147 1.73 15.41 -2.54
CA TYR A 147 2.91 14.70 -2.03
C TYR A 147 3.42 13.56 -2.91
N PHE A 148 2.60 13.06 -3.84
CA PHE A 148 2.89 11.84 -4.60
C PHE A 148 2.87 12.01 -6.12
N ARG A 149 2.89 13.25 -6.62
CA ARG A 149 2.99 13.52 -8.06
C ARG A 149 4.21 12.83 -8.67
N GLY A 150 3.95 11.97 -9.66
CA GLY A 150 4.98 11.29 -10.43
C GLY A 150 5.75 10.22 -9.66
N LYS A 151 5.29 9.81 -8.46
CA LYS A 151 5.86 8.70 -7.72
C LYS A 151 5.21 7.39 -8.13
N ASP A 152 6.00 6.33 -8.07
CA ASP A 152 5.56 4.95 -8.30
C ASP A 152 5.28 4.24 -6.98
N PHE A 153 4.70 3.05 -7.06
CA PHE A 153 4.38 2.21 -5.90
C PHE A 153 5.63 1.89 -5.05
N MET A 154 6.79 1.64 -5.67
CA MET A 154 8.03 1.35 -4.94
C MET A 154 8.66 2.58 -4.28
N ASN A 155 8.40 3.77 -4.82
CA ASN A 155 8.97 5.03 -4.35
C ASN A 155 8.11 5.68 -3.26
N ALA A 156 6.82 5.38 -3.21
CA ALA A 156 5.92 5.85 -2.16
C ALA A 156 6.22 5.15 -0.81
N PRO A 157 5.89 5.80 0.33
CA PRO A 157 5.89 5.15 1.63
C PRO A 157 5.00 3.92 1.59
N TRP A 158 5.47 2.81 2.17
CA TRP A 158 4.77 1.53 2.15
C TRP A 158 3.32 1.64 2.65
N LEU A 159 3.10 2.32 3.78
CA LEU A 159 1.76 2.52 4.33
C LEU A 159 0.79 3.19 3.35
N PHE A 160 1.26 4.22 2.64
CA PHE A 160 0.45 4.92 1.65
C PHE A 160 0.17 4.03 0.43
N ALA A 161 1.20 3.35 -0.08
CA ALA A 161 1.07 2.49 -1.24
C ALA A 161 0.11 1.32 -0.99
N GLU A 162 0.17 0.73 0.21
CA GLU A 162 -0.74 -0.33 0.63
C GLU A 162 -2.18 0.15 0.76
N ALA A 163 -2.41 1.28 1.45
CA ALA A 163 -3.74 1.86 1.59
C ALA A 163 -4.33 2.26 0.22
N TYR A 164 -3.51 2.89 -0.63
CA TYR A 164 -3.89 3.30 -1.98
C TYR A 164 -4.30 2.10 -2.85
N LYS A 165 -3.59 0.97 -2.75
CA LYS A 165 -3.96 -0.29 -3.44
C LYS A 165 -5.36 -0.75 -3.03
N TYR A 166 -5.67 -0.78 -1.74
CA TYR A 166 -7.02 -1.19 -1.28
C TYR A 166 -8.10 -0.20 -1.70
N ARG A 167 -7.79 1.11 -1.72
CA ARG A 167 -8.73 2.12 -2.22
C ARG A 167 -8.97 1.98 -3.73
N ARG A 168 -7.94 1.67 -4.53
CA ARG A 168 -8.06 1.37 -5.96
C ARG A 168 -8.85 0.11 -6.22
N LEU A 169 -8.68 -0.91 -5.39
CA LEU A 169 -9.51 -2.12 -5.44
C LEU A 169 -10.99 -1.79 -5.17
N HIS A 170 -11.27 -0.94 -4.18
CA HIS A 170 -12.62 -0.46 -3.91
C HIS A 170 -13.20 0.35 -5.09
N GLU A 171 -12.39 1.20 -5.74
CA GLU A 171 -12.77 1.95 -6.96
C GLU A 171 -13.27 1.01 -8.08
N CYS A 172 -12.65 -0.18 -8.23
CA CYS A 172 -13.11 -1.16 -9.22
C CYS A 172 -14.56 -1.62 -8.98
N PHE A 173 -15.05 -1.63 -7.75
CA PHE A 173 -16.42 -2.05 -7.45
C PHE A 173 -17.40 -0.89 -7.27
N SER A 174 -16.93 0.29 -6.83
CA SER A 174 -17.78 1.47 -6.61
C SER A 174 -18.24 2.15 -7.90
N ILE A 175 -17.54 1.94 -9.02
CA ILE A 175 -17.95 2.41 -10.35
C ILE A 175 -19.04 1.51 -10.96
N SER A 176 -19.12 0.24 -10.56
CA SER A 176 -20.09 -0.71 -11.09
C SER A 176 -21.53 -0.34 -10.74
N LYS A 177 -22.50 -0.78 -11.55
CA LYS A 177 -23.93 -0.45 -11.33
C LYS A 177 -24.59 -1.39 -10.33
N HIS A 178 -24.24 -2.68 -10.36
CA HIS A 178 -24.87 -3.74 -9.57
C HIS A 178 -24.11 -4.09 -8.28
N TRP A 179 -22.79 -3.83 -8.27
CA TRP A 179 -21.90 -4.18 -7.16
C TRP A 179 -21.49 -2.99 -6.30
N LYS A 180 -21.82 -1.78 -6.75
CA LYS A 180 -21.77 -0.59 -5.90
C LYS A 180 -22.75 -0.77 -4.75
N ALA A 181 -22.24 -0.47 -3.55
CA ALA A 181 -23.01 -0.15 -2.35
C ALA A 181 -24.46 0.22 -2.69
N CYS A 182 -25.39 -0.73 -2.63
CA CYS A 182 -26.77 -0.47 -3.01
C CYS A 182 -27.38 0.46 -1.96
N ARG A 183 -27.25 1.78 -2.17
CA ARG A 183 -27.61 2.82 -1.21
C ARG A 183 -29.11 3.10 -1.17
N TYR A 184 -29.94 2.39 -1.94
CA TYR A 184 -31.38 2.66 -2.03
C TYR A 184 -32.33 1.45 -2.07
N LYS A 185 -31.86 0.20 -2.02
CA LYS A 185 -32.75 -0.98 -1.96
C LYS A 185 -32.65 -1.67 -0.61
N LYS A 186 -33.45 -1.19 0.34
CA LYS A 186 -33.62 -1.70 1.71
C LYS A 186 -34.27 -3.11 1.79
N LEU A 187 -34.25 -3.91 0.73
CA LEU A 187 -35.01 -5.16 0.68
C LEU A 187 -34.31 -6.29 -0.06
N THR A 188 -33.03 -6.51 0.19
CA THR A 188 -32.42 -7.85 0.22
C THR A 188 -31.09 -7.72 0.95
N SER A 189 -30.84 -8.57 1.94
CA SER A 189 -29.75 -8.41 2.90
C SER A 189 -28.38 -8.28 2.22
N SER A 190 -27.70 -7.15 2.48
CA SER A 190 -26.24 -6.94 2.35
C SER A 190 -25.64 -7.05 0.94
N GLN A 191 -25.88 -6.05 0.09
CA GLN A 191 -25.31 -5.95 -1.27
C GLN A 191 -24.11 -4.98 -1.33
N HIS A 192 -23.07 -5.27 -0.54
CA HIS A 192 -21.70 -4.78 -0.83
C HIS A 192 -20.88 -6.01 -1.18
N TYR A 193 -20.32 -6.04 -2.38
CA TYR A 193 -19.45 -7.15 -2.75
C TYR A 193 -18.08 -6.97 -2.11
N ASP A 194 -17.82 -7.77 -1.07
CA ASP A 194 -16.50 -7.86 -0.46
C ASP A 194 -15.75 -9.04 -1.07
N VAL A 195 -14.71 -8.72 -1.85
CA VAL A 195 -13.86 -9.72 -2.51
C VAL A 195 -13.15 -10.63 -1.51
N PHE A 196 -12.87 -10.14 -0.30
CA PHE A 196 -12.21 -10.93 0.74
C PHE A 196 -13.18 -11.70 1.62
N ARG A 197 -14.49 -11.65 1.36
CA ARG A 197 -15.50 -12.30 2.18
C ARG A 197 -15.30 -13.82 2.24
N ARG A 198 -15.03 -14.46 1.10
CA ARG A 198 -14.79 -15.91 1.03
C ARG A 198 -13.60 -16.31 1.90
N GLN A 199 -12.47 -15.66 1.70
CA GLN A 199 -11.27 -15.88 2.52
C GLN A 199 -11.52 -15.68 4.02
N LYS A 200 -12.28 -14.65 4.41
CA LYS A 200 -12.63 -14.39 5.82
C LYS A 200 -13.51 -15.51 6.38
N CYS A 201 -14.54 -15.93 5.65
CA CYS A 201 -15.44 -17.00 6.06
C CYS A 201 -14.70 -18.35 6.16
N ASP A 202 -13.84 -18.68 5.19
CA ASP A 202 -13.08 -19.93 5.20
C ASP A 202 -12.09 -19.98 6.36
N THR A 203 -11.40 -18.87 6.62
CA THR A 203 -10.46 -18.77 7.76
C THR A 203 -11.21 -18.91 9.08
N PHE A 204 -12.38 -18.27 9.20
CA PHE A 204 -13.23 -18.38 10.38
C PHE A 204 -13.74 -19.82 10.60
N ALA A 205 -14.22 -20.47 9.54
CA ALA A 205 -14.69 -21.85 9.59
C ALA A 205 -13.59 -22.81 10.05
N ARG A 206 -12.35 -22.61 9.59
CA ARG A 206 -11.18 -23.41 10.02
C ARG A 206 -10.78 -23.16 11.48
N SER A 207 -11.13 -22.01 12.04
CA SER A 207 -10.94 -21.71 13.47
C SER A 207 -12.09 -22.17 14.37
N GLY A 208 -13.05 -22.94 13.83
CA GLY A 208 -14.26 -23.36 14.56
C GLY A 208 -13.98 -24.05 15.89
N ASP A 209 -13.02 -24.97 15.95
CA ASP A 209 -12.67 -25.70 17.17
C ASP A 209 -12.13 -24.76 18.26
N ALA A 210 -11.25 -23.82 17.89
CA ALA A 210 -10.69 -22.84 18.81
C ALA A 210 -11.76 -21.85 19.31
N VAL A 211 -12.68 -21.44 18.44
CA VAL A 211 -13.82 -20.59 18.81
C VAL A 211 -14.75 -21.34 19.77
N PHE A 212 -14.99 -22.63 19.54
CA PHE A 212 -15.81 -23.46 20.40
C PHE A 212 -15.17 -23.65 21.78
N GLU A 213 -13.88 -23.98 21.84
CA GLU A 213 -13.12 -24.11 23.09
C GLU A 213 -13.16 -22.81 23.90
N LEU A 214 -12.91 -21.68 23.22
CA LEU A 214 -12.97 -20.37 23.83
C LEU A 214 -14.39 -20.06 24.34
N SER A 215 -15.43 -20.41 23.57
CA SER A 215 -16.82 -20.21 23.98
C SER A 215 -17.20 -21.05 25.20
N LEU A 216 -16.69 -22.28 25.32
CA LEU A 216 -16.89 -23.16 26.47
C LEU A 216 -16.19 -22.59 27.71
N ARG A 217 -14.93 -22.16 27.57
CA ARG A 217 -14.16 -21.47 28.63
C ARG A 217 -14.87 -20.22 29.15
N PHE A 218 -15.57 -19.48 28.29
CA PHE A 218 -16.37 -18.32 28.69
C PHE A 218 -17.76 -18.66 29.24
N ALA A 219 -18.31 -19.82 28.86
CA ALA A 219 -19.60 -20.29 29.35
C ALA A 219 -19.53 -20.86 30.77
N GLU A 220 -18.35 -21.33 31.20
CA GLU A 220 -18.10 -21.71 32.58
C GLU A 220 -18.23 -20.47 33.48
N PRO A 221 -19.27 -20.40 34.33
CA PRO A 221 -19.51 -19.21 35.12
C PRO A 221 -18.38 -19.10 36.16
N SER A 222 -17.82 -17.90 36.30
CA SER A 222 -16.80 -17.54 37.30
C SER A 222 -17.39 -17.50 38.71
N ILE A 223 -18.09 -18.55 39.12
CA ILE A 223 -18.65 -18.70 40.47
C ILE A 223 -17.51 -19.15 41.36
N SER A 224 -16.67 -18.19 41.77
CA SER A 224 -15.86 -18.38 42.96
C SER A 224 -16.81 -18.53 44.15
N PRO A 225 -16.71 -19.59 44.97
CA PRO A 225 -17.41 -19.62 46.25
C PRO A 225 -16.97 -18.39 47.05
N THR A 226 -17.92 -17.73 47.71
CA THR A 226 -17.78 -16.49 48.51
C THR A 226 -16.71 -16.55 49.62
N THR A 227 -16.02 -17.69 49.77
CA THR A 227 -15.10 -18.06 50.85
C THR A 227 -13.64 -18.18 50.38
N THR A 228 -13.25 -17.57 49.27
CA THR A 228 -11.84 -17.54 48.84
C THR A 228 -11.13 -16.26 49.34
N PRO A 229 -9.88 -16.35 49.85
CA PRO A 229 -9.09 -15.19 50.23
C PRO A 229 -8.98 -14.18 49.08
N ASN A 230 -9.09 -12.89 49.38
CA ASN A 230 -9.13 -11.81 48.37
C ASN A 230 -7.92 -11.84 47.41
N ASP A 231 -6.76 -12.27 47.90
CA ASP A 231 -5.52 -12.38 47.12
C ASP A 231 -5.57 -13.50 46.06
N GLN A 232 -6.24 -14.61 46.34
CA GLN A 232 -6.36 -15.73 45.39
C GLN A 232 -7.34 -15.40 44.25
N LYS A 233 -8.37 -14.59 44.55
CA LYS A 233 -9.30 -14.08 43.54
C LYS A 233 -8.59 -13.13 42.58
N LEU A 234 -7.74 -12.23 43.10
CA LEU A 234 -6.97 -11.28 42.31
C LEU A 234 -5.97 -11.96 41.37
N GLU A 235 -5.24 -12.96 41.86
CA GLU A 235 -4.30 -13.73 41.02
C GLU A 235 -5.03 -14.55 39.93
N ARG A 236 -6.21 -15.10 40.23
CA ARG A 236 -7.04 -15.78 39.21
C ARG A 236 -7.50 -14.83 38.11
N ASP A 237 -7.97 -13.63 38.48
CA ASP A 237 -8.40 -12.61 37.50
C ASP A 237 -7.22 -12.09 36.67
N ARG A 238 -6.04 -11.96 37.27
CA ARG A 238 -4.80 -11.61 36.57
C ARG A 238 -4.42 -12.69 35.55
N LEU A 239 -4.45 -13.96 35.93
CA LEU A 239 -4.14 -15.07 35.03
C LEU A 239 -5.13 -15.15 33.88
N LEU A 240 -6.43 -14.99 34.16
CA LEU A 240 -7.46 -14.93 33.12
C LEU A 240 -7.22 -13.75 32.16
N PHE A 241 -6.89 -12.56 32.68
CA PHE A 241 -6.56 -11.41 31.85
C PHE A 241 -5.33 -11.67 30.97
N MET A 242 -4.29 -12.31 31.50
CA MET A 242 -3.08 -12.64 30.74
C MET A 242 -3.36 -13.69 29.66
N GLU A 243 -4.15 -14.73 29.96
CA GLU A 243 -4.57 -15.74 28.99
C GLU A 243 -5.38 -15.13 27.84
N LEU A 244 -6.30 -14.20 28.16
CA LEU A 244 -7.09 -13.47 27.17
C LEU A 244 -6.26 -12.49 26.33
N ALA A 245 -5.31 -11.79 26.95
CA ALA A 245 -4.46 -10.83 26.26
C ALA A 245 -3.46 -11.50 25.31
N GLN A 246 -2.98 -12.70 25.63
CA GLN A 246 -1.99 -13.42 24.83
C GLN A 246 -2.64 -14.30 23.75
N GLY A 247 -3.92 -14.67 23.88
CA GLY A 247 -4.59 -15.57 22.96
C GLY A 247 -4.03 -16.99 23.04
N LEU A 248 -4.49 -17.76 24.03
CA LEU A 248 -4.35 -19.23 24.18
C LEU A 248 -3.07 -19.84 23.56
N SER A 249 -1.90 -19.46 24.11
CA SER A 249 -0.63 -20.13 23.80
C SER A 249 -0.25 -21.22 24.82
N SER A 250 -1.15 -21.71 25.68
CA SER A 250 -0.76 -22.63 26.74
C SER A 250 -1.82 -23.66 27.12
N ASN A 251 -2.16 -24.54 26.18
CA ASN A 251 -2.86 -25.80 26.50
C ASN A 251 -1.91 -26.96 26.84
N HIS A 252 -0.67 -26.70 27.25
CA HIS A 252 0.26 -27.77 27.65
C HIS A 252 1.02 -27.56 28.97
N ILE A 253 0.76 -26.48 29.72
CA ILE A 253 1.60 -26.15 30.89
C ILE A 253 0.96 -26.52 32.24
N TYR A 254 -0.36 -26.76 32.34
CA TYR A 254 -1.01 -27.00 33.65
C TYR A 254 -1.53 -28.42 33.92
N ALA A 255 -1.10 -29.43 33.15
CA ALA A 255 -1.46 -30.83 33.39
C ALA A 255 -0.56 -31.56 34.42
N TYR A 256 0.24 -30.85 35.22
CA TYR A 256 1.02 -31.45 36.31
C TYR A 256 0.60 -30.85 37.65
N ASN A 257 0.21 -31.74 38.57
CA ASN A 257 -0.02 -31.56 40.01
C ASN A 257 -1.47 -31.49 40.50
N PHE A 258 -2.27 -32.49 40.15
CA PHE A 258 -3.26 -33.00 41.09
C PHE A 258 -3.17 -34.53 41.13
N ASN A 259 -2.33 -35.05 42.03
CA ASN A 259 -2.29 -36.46 42.39
C ASN A 259 -3.16 -36.66 43.64
N PRO A 260 -4.34 -37.29 43.55
CA PRO A 260 -5.24 -37.43 44.69
C PRO A 260 -4.92 -38.64 45.59
N ASN A 261 -3.84 -39.40 45.35
CA ASN A 261 -3.48 -40.55 46.18
C ASN A 261 -2.12 -40.38 46.86
N SER A 262 -2.12 -39.64 47.97
CA SER A 262 -1.12 -39.79 49.02
C SER A 262 -1.83 -39.80 50.39
N SER A 263 -2.31 -40.98 50.76
CA SER A 263 -2.62 -41.43 52.12
C SER A 263 -2.53 -42.94 52.12
#